data_AF-A0A932WJJ5-F1
#
_entry.id   AF-A0A932WJJ5-F1
#
_cell.length_a   1.000
_cell.length_b   1.000
_cell.length_c   1.000
_cell.angle_alpha   90.00
_cell.angle_beta   90.00
_cell.angle_gamma   90.00
#
_symmetry.space_group_name_H-M   'P 1'
#
loop_
_entity.id
_entity.type
_entity.pdbx_description
1 polymer ?
#
loop_
_entity_poly.entity_id
_entity_poly.type
_entity_poly.pdbx_seq_one_letter_code
_entity_poly.pdbx_strand_id
1 'polypeptide(L)'
;MAEKSPRGFAAMDAEKQREIAKKGGKAAHQKGTAHEFTPDEAREAGRKGGQAAHQKGTAHEFTPEEAREAGRKGGQAARRRAAEAASEPAVQEAQSQQTAPSEPERKEEEEKRAA
;
A
#
# COMPACT_ATOMS: atom_id res chain seq x y z
N MET A 1 1.69 43.41 4.73
CA MET A 1 0.92 42.21 5.12
C MET A 1 1.64 41.57 6.30
N ALA A 2 0.96 41.27 7.40
CA ALA A 2 1.61 40.67 8.56
C ALA A 2 1.98 39.20 8.26
N GLU A 3 3.27 38.86 8.35
CA GLU A 3 3.72 37.48 8.21
C GLU A 3 3.19 36.65 9.38
N LYS A 4 2.46 35.57 9.08
CA LYS A 4 2.04 34.60 10.09
C LYS A 4 3.23 33.73 10.45
N SER A 5 3.70 33.85 11.68
CA SER A 5 4.68 32.92 12.23
C SER A 5 4.13 31.47 12.18
N PRO A 6 4.96 30.50 11.78
CA PRO A 6 4.54 29.10 11.73
C PRO A 6 4.17 28.61 13.14
N ARG A 7 3.13 27.78 13.22
CA ARG A 7 2.65 27.19 14.48
C ARG A 7 2.32 25.71 14.28
N GLY A 8 2.33 24.95 15.38
CA GLY A 8 1.97 23.53 15.36
C GLY A 8 2.92 22.69 14.51
N PHE A 9 2.37 21.86 13.63
CA PHE A 9 3.16 20.96 12.77
C PHE A 9 4.17 21.69 11.90
N ALA A 10 3.80 22.85 11.35
CA ALA A 10 4.67 23.64 10.48
C ALA A 10 5.83 24.33 11.22
N ALA A 11 5.76 24.43 12.57
CA ALA A 11 6.82 25.00 13.39
C ALA A 11 7.83 23.96 13.92
N MET A 12 7.59 22.66 13.69
CA MET A 12 8.49 21.59 14.12
C MET A 12 9.70 21.47 13.18
N ASP A 13 10.76 20.81 13.64
CA ASP A 13 11.89 20.44 12.79
C ASP A 13 11.46 19.59 11.58
N ALA A 14 12.07 19.83 10.42
CA ALA A 14 11.70 19.16 9.17
C ALA A 14 11.82 17.62 9.25
N GLU A 15 12.83 17.12 9.97
CA GLU A 15 13.00 15.67 10.19
C GLU A 15 11.84 15.09 11.01
N LYS A 16 11.44 15.79 12.06
CA LYS A 16 10.32 15.39 12.90
C LYS A 16 8.99 15.43 12.14
N GLN A 17 8.78 16.45 11.31
CA GLN A 17 7.61 16.51 10.42
C GLN A 17 7.57 15.32 9.47
N ARG A 18 8.69 14.99 8.83
CA ARG A 18 8.80 13.85 7.91
C ARG A 18 8.50 12.53 8.60
N GLU A 19 9.03 12.32 9.80
CA GLU A 19 8.77 11.09 10.57
C GLU A 19 7.30 10.96 10.99
N ILE A 20 6.66 12.05 11.41
CA ILE A 20 5.23 12.05 11.74
C ILE A 20 4.40 11.78 10.48
N ALA A 21 4.70 12.44 9.35
CA ALA A 21 4.00 12.22 8.08
C ALA A 21 4.14 10.76 7.60
N LYS A 22 5.36 10.19 7.71
CA LYS A 22 5.63 8.79 7.38
C LYS A 22 4.83 7.82 8.25
N LYS A 23 4.77 8.07 9.56
CA LYS A 23 3.96 7.26 10.49
C LYS A 23 2.46 7.40 10.20
N GLY A 24 1.98 8.61 9.93
CA GLY A 24 0.58 8.87 9.58
C GLY A 24 0.14 8.15 8.31
N GLY A 25 0.95 8.21 7.25
CA GLY A 25 0.67 7.50 5.99
C GLY A 25 0.62 5.98 6.18
N LYS A 26 1.59 5.41 6.91
CA LYS A 26 1.58 3.98 7.26
C LYS A 26 0.35 3.59 8.06
N ALA A 27 -0.02 4.39 9.06
CA ALA A 27 -1.18 4.13 9.88
C ALA A 27 -2.49 4.19 9.09
N ALA A 28 -2.61 5.10 8.12
CA ALA A 28 -3.80 5.20 7.27
C ALA A 28 -3.97 3.95 6.38
N HIS A 29 -2.89 3.46 5.78
CA HIS A 29 -2.91 2.20 5.03
C HIS A 29 -3.21 1.01 5.95
N GLN A 30 -2.58 0.92 7.13
CA GLN A 30 -2.85 -0.15 8.09
C GLN A 30 -4.30 -0.18 8.59
N LYS A 31 -4.92 0.99 8.73
CA LYS A 31 -6.33 1.11 9.18
C LYS A 31 -7.33 0.98 8.04
N GLY A 32 -6.90 0.84 6.79
CA GLY A 32 -7.77 0.79 5.61
C GLY A 32 -8.52 2.11 5.34
N THR A 33 -8.08 3.23 5.91
CA THR A 33 -8.68 4.55 5.65
C THR A 33 -8.05 5.25 4.45
N ALA A 34 -6.89 4.78 4.00
CA ALA A 34 -6.24 5.24 2.78
C ALA A 34 -6.89 4.63 1.54
N HIS A 35 -6.82 5.36 0.41
CA HIS A 35 -7.22 4.82 -0.89
C HIS A 35 -6.29 3.69 -1.30
N GLU A 36 -6.89 2.57 -1.70
CA GLU A 36 -6.17 1.43 -2.24
C GLU A 36 -6.30 1.43 -3.76
N PHE A 37 -5.17 1.58 -4.44
CA PHE A 37 -5.15 1.52 -5.89
C PHE A 37 -5.24 0.07 -6.34
N THR A 38 -6.20 -0.20 -7.22
CA THR A 38 -6.18 -1.44 -7.99
C THR A 38 -4.96 -1.44 -8.94
N PRO A 39 -4.44 -2.61 -9.36
CA PRO A 39 -3.29 -2.67 -10.26
C PRO A 39 -3.48 -1.86 -11.56
N ASP A 40 -4.70 -1.84 -12.09
CA ASP A 40 -5.02 -1.09 -13.31
C ASP A 40 -5.08 0.40 -13.05
N GLU A 41 -5.72 0.82 -11.95
CA GLU A 41 -5.76 2.23 -11.55
C GLU A 41 -4.35 2.79 -11.26
N ALA A 42 -3.49 2.00 -10.62
CA ALA A 42 -2.10 2.38 -10.37
C ALA A 42 -1.32 2.60 -11.68
N ARG A 43 -1.56 1.76 -12.70
CA ARG A 43 -0.94 1.90 -14.03
C ARG A 43 -1.45 3.14 -14.75
N GLU A 44 -2.76 3.39 -14.72
CA GLU A 44 -3.36 4.57 -15.35
C GLU A 44 -2.88 5.86 -14.70
N ALA A 45 -2.89 5.91 -13.36
CA ALA A 45 -2.37 7.05 -12.60
C ALA A 45 -0.89 7.29 -12.90
N GLY A 46 -0.07 6.23 -12.96
CA GLY A 46 1.33 6.31 -13.35
C GLY A 46 1.52 6.84 -14.77
N ARG A 47 0.74 6.34 -15.74
CA ARG A 47 0.78 6.81 -17.14
C ARG A 47 0.41 8.29 -17.23
N LYS A 48 -0.69 8.70 -16.59
CA LYS A 48 -1.16 10.09 -16.58
C LYS A 48 -0.14 11.01 -15.90
N GLY A 49 0.46 10.57 -14.80
CA GLY A 49 1.51 11.31 -14.09
C GLY A 49 2.75 11.53 -14.96
N GLY A 50 3.21 10.48 -15.65
CA GLY A 50 4.34 10.59 -16.59
C GLY A 50 4.05 11.55 -17.74
N GLN A 51 2.87 11.43 -18.36
CA GLN A 51 2.43 12.37 -19.41
C GLN A 51 2.38 13.81 -18.93
N ALA A 52 1.82 14.05 -17.73
CA ALA A 52 1.75 15.38 -17.15
C ALA A 52 3.15 15.96 -16.85
N ALA A 53 4.09 15.14 -16.37
CA ALA A 53 5.47 15.56 -16.13
C ALA A 53 6.17 15.94 -17.43
N HIS A 54 5.98 15.17 -18.51
CA HIS A 54 6.52 15.51 -19.83
C HIS A 54 5.92 16.80 -20.39
N GLN A 55 4.61 16.99 -20.27
CA GLN A 55 3.95 18.23 -20.71
C GLN A 55 4.43 19.46 -19.94
N LYS A 56 4.74 19.30 -18.65
CA LYS A 56 5.24 20.38 -17.78
C LYS A 56 6.74 20.60 -17.89
N GLY A 57 7.47 19.77 -18.65
CA GLY A 57 8.93 19.82 -18.75
C GLY A 57 9.66 19.45 -17.45
N THR A 58 8.97 18.85 -16.48
CA THR A 58 9.57 18.41 -15.21
C THR A 58 9.98 16.94 -15.26
N ALA A 59 9.75 16.26 -16.39
CA ALA A 59 10.17 14.89 -16.59
C ALA A 59 11.69 14.80 -16.71
N HIS A 60 12.26 13.72 -16.19
CA HIS A 60 13.65 13.40 -16.42
C HIS A 60 13.83 12.98 -17.89
N GLU A 61 14.72 13.65 -18.59
CA GLU A 61 15.13 13.27 -19.95
C GLU A 61 16.19 12.19 -19.84
N PHE A 62 15.85 10.98 -20.29
CA PHE A 62 16.80 9.89 -20.38
C PHE A 62 17.63 10.04 -21.64
N THR A 63 18.95 9.91 -21.52
CA THR A 63 19.78 9.65 -22.70
C THR A 63 19.48 8.26 -23.29
N PRO A 64 19.81 8.01 -24.57
CA PRO A 64 19.60 6.70 -25.19
C PRO A 64 20.28 5.54 -24.45
N GLU A 65 21.44 5.79 -23.82
CA GLU A 65 22.16 4.79 -23.04
C GLU A 65 21.46 4.49 -21.71
N GLU A 66 21.04 5.53 -20.98
CA GLU A 66 20.31 5.39 -19.71
C GLU A 66 18.95 4.70 -19.91
N ALA A 67 18.22 5.05 -20.99
CA ALA A 67 16.97 4.40 -21.33
C ALA A 67 17.16 2.89 -21.60
N ARG A 68 18.25 2.51 -22.29
CA ARG A 68 18.60 1.10 -22.53
C ARG A 68 18.97 0.38 -21.24
N GLU A 69 19.74 1.02 -20.36
CA GLU A 69 20.11 0.43 -19.07
C GLU A 69 18.89 0.22 -18.18
N ALA A 70 18.02 1.23 -18.06
CA ALA A 70 16.76 1.15 -17.32
C ALA A 70 15.85 0.05 -17.87
N GLY A 71 15.70 -0.03 -19.21
CA GLY A 71 14.93 -1.08 -19.88
C GLY A 71 15.51 -2.47 -19.62
N ARG A 72 16.84 -2.63 -19.73
CA ARG A 72 17.53 -3.88 -19.41
C ARG A 72 17.25 -4.28 -17.96
N LYS A 73 17.47 -3.38 -17.01
CA LYS A 73 17.25 -3.60 -15.56
C LYS A 73 15.79 -3.97 -15.26
N GLY A 74 14.83 -3.29 -15.88
CA GLY A 74 13.41 -3.62 -15.78
C GLY A 74 13.10 -5.03 -16.27
N GLY A 75 13.62 -5.42 -17.43
CA GLY A 75 13.49 -6.78 -17.95
C GLY A 75 14.14 -7.83 -17.05
N GLN A 76 15.29 -7.51 -16.44
CA GLN A 76 15.96 -8.39 -15.48
C GLN A 76 15.13 -8.63 -14.21
N ALA A 77 14.49 -7.58 -13.71
CA ALA A 77 13.61 -7.69 -12.55
C ALA A 77 12.34 -8.50 -12.87
N ALA A 78 11.75 -8.27 -14.05
CA ALA A 78 10.57 -9.00 -14.51
C ALA A 78 10.85 -10.51 -14.65
N ARG A 79 11.96 -10.89 -15.32
CA ARG A 79 12.34 -12.32 -15.43
C ARG A 79 12.63 -12.94 -14.07
N ARG A 80 13.25 -12.19 -13.14
CA ARG A 80 13.57 -12.70 -11.80
C ARG A 80 12.29 -12.97 -11.04
N ARG A 81 11.34 -12.03 -11.06
CA ARG A 81 10.02 -12.21 -10.43
C ARG A 81 9.27 -13.40 -11.06
N ALA A 82 9.34 -13.56 -12.38
CA ALA A 82 8.71 -14.70 -13.06
C ALA A 82 9.35 -16.04 -12.67
N ALA A 83 10.69 -16.10 -12.57
CA ALA A 83 11.40 -17.28 -12.12
C ALA A 83 11.11 -17.61 -10.65
N GLU A 84 11.03 -16.59 -9.78
CA GLU A 84 10.68 -16.72 -8.36
C GLU A 84 9.26 -17.29 -8.21
N ALA A 85 8.28 -16.73 -8.92
CA ALA A 85 6.90 -17.24 -8.94
C ALA A 85 6.77 -18.66 -9.52
N ALA A 86 7.65 -19.05 -10.45
CA ALA A 86 7.69 -20.43 -10.98
C ALA A 86 8.38 -21.42 -10.04
N SER A 87 9.14 -20.92 -9.06
CA SER A 87 9.90 -21.74 -8.09
C SER A 87 9.24 -21.86 -6.72
N GLU A 88 8.11 -21.17 -6.47
CA GLU A 88 7.34 -21.31 -5.24
C GLU A 88 6.45 -22.58 -5.30
N PRO A 89 6.74 -23.65 -4.53
CA PRO A 89 5.79 -24.74 -4.35
C PRO A 89 4.58 -24.24 -3.56
N ALA A 90 3.39 -24.72 -3.93
CA ALA A 90 2.12 -24.45 -3.26
C ALA A 90 2.17 -24.77 -1.76
N VAL A 91 2.51 -23.79 -0.93
CA VAL A 91 2.33 -23.82 0.53
C VAL A 91 1.18 -22.88 0.91
N GLN A 92 0.01 -23.11 0.31
CA GLN A 92 -1.25 -22.52 0.74
C GLN A 92 -2.31 -23.61 0.92
N GLU A 93 -1.99 -24.67 1.66
CA GLU A 93 -2.99 -25.68 2.04
C GLU A 93 -2.59 -26.43 3.31
N ALA A 94 -2.20 -25.72 4.38
CA ALA A 94 -1.90 -26.37 5.67
C ALA A 94 -2.14 -25.53 6.94
N GLN A 95 -2.83 -24.39 6.86
CA GLN A 95 -3.14 -23.57 8.05
C GLN A 95 -4.62 -23.28 8.28
N SER A 96 -5.52 -23.78 7.43
CA SER A 96 -6.97 -23.57 7.55
C SER A 96 -7.71 -24.65 8.36
N GLN A 97 -7.02 -25.59 9.02
CA GLN A 97 -7.68 -26.68 9.78
C GLN A 97 -7.54 -26.63 11.31
N GLN A 98 -7.02 -25.55 11.91
CA GLN A 98 -6.95 -25.44 13.38
C GLN A 98 -7.38 -24.07 13.93
N THR A 99 -8.61 -23.66 13.65
CA THR A 99 -9.38 -22.84 14.59
C THR A 99 -10.85 -23.25 14.49
N ALA A 100 -11.24 -24.26 15.27
CA ALA A 100 -12.65 -24.55 15.51
C ALA A 100 -13.25 -23.36 16.28
N PRO A 101 -14.37 -22.76 15.84
CA PRO A 101 -15.11 -21.82 16.68
C PRO A 101 -15.84 -22.61 17.77
N SER A 102 -15.42 -22.43 19.02
CA SER A 102 -16.19 -22.86 20.19
C SER A 102 -17.53 -22.13 20.22
N GLU A 103 -18.62 -22.88 20.15
CA GLU A 103 -20.00 -22.43 20.25
C GLU A 103 -20.23 -21.64 21.55
N PRO A 104 -20.94 -20.49 21.53
CA PRO A 104 -21.51 -19.92 22.74
C PRO A 104 -22.84 -20.64 23.06
N GLU A 105 -22.85 -21.39 24.16
CA GLU A 105 -24.05 -22.00 24.75
C GLU A 105 -25.15 -20.93 24.95
N ARG A 106 -26.20 -21.00 24.13
CA ARG A 106 -27.42 -20.24 24.34
C ARG A 106 -28.15 -20.85 25.54
N LYS A 107 -28.35 -20.03 26.57
CA LYS A 107 -29.32 -20.32 27.64
C LYS A 107 -30.73 -20.22 27.05
N GLU A 108 -31.32 -21.36 26.73
CA GLU A 108 -32.77 -21.52 26.68
C GLU A 108 -33.23 -21.93 28.08
N GLU A 109 -33.67 -20.95 28.86
CA GLU A 109 -34.51 -21.18 30.03
C GLU A 109 -35.92 -20.74 29.66
N GLU A 110 -36.65 -21.62 28.99
CA GLU A 110 -38.11 -21.56 28.94
C GLU A 110 -38.65 -22.98 29.07
N GLU A 111 -38.88 -23.43 30.31
CA GLU A 111 -39.80 -24.53 30.52
C GLU A 111 -40.74 -24.25 31.70
N LYS A 112 -41.99 -24.02 31.31
CA LYS A 112 -43.24 -24.36 32.01
C LYS A 112 -43.70 -23.45 33.14
N ARG A 113 -44.63 -22.59 32.73
CA ARG A 113 -46.00 -22.59 33.28
C ARG A 113 -46.44 -24.02 33.61
N ALA A 114 -46.75 -24.30 34.88
CA ALA A 114 -48.01 -24.86 35.36
C ALA A 114 -47.82 -25.68 36.65
N ALA A 115 -48.72 -25.40 37.61
CA ALA A 115 -49.00 -26.13 38.86
C ALA A 115 -48.10 -25.82 40.07
#